data_AF-A0A3D1VUL8-F1
#
_entry.id   AF-A0A3D1VUL8-F1
#
_cell.length_a   1.000
_cell.length_b   1.000
_cell.length_c   1.000
_cell.angle_alpha   90.00
_cell.angle_beta   90.00
_cell.angle_gamma   90.00
#
_symmetry.space_group_name_H-M   'P 1'
#
loop_
_entity.id
_entity.type
_entity.pdbx_description
1 polymer ?
#
loop_
_entity_poly.entity_id
_entity_poly.type
_entity_poly.pdbx_seq_one_letter_code
_entity_poly.pdbx_strand_id
1 'polypeptide(L)' 'MIITEVLEKNAKLYPHEVSLVEINPAVRPDPTITWREYSLIETAPGEKYRREMTWKEFDIKANRFANLLLTRGIKKGDKV' A
#
# COMPACT_ATOMS: atom_id res chain seq x y z
N MET A 1 -8.21 23.62 -8.40
CA MET A 1 -7.14 22.71 -7.98
C MET A 1 -7.68 21.30 -8.07
N ILE A 2 -7.07 20.45 -8.90
CA ILE A 2 -7.45 19.03 -9.03
C ILE A 2 -6.55 18.17 -8.14
N ILE A 3 -7.03 17.01 -7.72
CA ILE A 3 -6.29 16.15 -6.77
C ILE A 3 -4.88 15.78 -7.27
N THR A 4 -4.71 15.59 -8.58
CA THR A 4 -3.41 15.24 -9.19
C THR A 4 -2.37 16.34 -9.01
N GLU A 5 -2.76 17.61 -9.04
CA GLU A 5 -1.83 18.74 -8.80
C GLU A 5 -1.29 18.73 -7.37
N VAL A 6 -2.15 18.37 -6.40
CA VAL A 6 -1.76 18.26 -4.99
C VAL A 6 -0.78 17.11 -4.79
N LEU A 7 -1.07 15.95 -5.39
CA LEU A 7 -0.22 14.76 -5.29
C LEU A 7 1.15 15.00 -5.93
N GLU A 8 1.19 15.62 -7.11
CA GLU A 8 2.44 15.97 -7.80
C GLU A 8 3.26 17.00 -7.00
N LYS A 9 2.58 17.99 -6.41
CA LYS A 9 3.24 18.97 -5.53
C LYS A 9 3.88 18.30 -4.31
N ASN A 10 3.19 17.35 -3.68
CA ASN A 10 3.74 16.62 -2.53
C ASN A 10 4.93 15.76 -2.92
N ALA A 11 4.88 15.07 -4.06
CA ALA A 11 6.02 14.31 -4.57
C ALA A 11 7.26 15.17 -4.86
N LYS A 12 7.05 16.44 -5.28
CA LYS A 12 8.14 17.40 -5.52
C LYS A 12 8.69 18.00 -4.24
N LEU A 13 7.84 18.43 -3.31
CA LEU A 13 8.24 19.14 -2.10
C LEU A 13 8.70 18.21 -0.97
N TYR A 14 8.10 17.03 -0.87
CA TYR A 14 8.29 16.08 0.23
C TYR A 14 8.62 14.67 -0.26
N PRO A 15 9.60 14.49 -1.17
CA PRO A 15 9.82 13.22 -1.88
C PRO A 15 10.16 12.04 -0.95
N HIS A 16 10.75 12.30 0.21
CA HIS A 16 11.19 11.29 1.18
C HIS A 16 10.22 11.11 2.35
N GLU A 17 9.17 11.91 2.44
CA GLU A 17 8.16 11.76 3.49
C GLU A 17 7.19 10.64 3.14
N VAL A 18 6.66 9.99 4.19
CA VAL A 18 5.72 8.88 4.07
C VAL A 18 4.36 9.40 3.60
N SER A 19 3.86 8.83 2.51
CA SER A 19 2.55 9.11 1.92
C SER A 19 1.49 8.08 2.32
N LEU A 20 1.89 6.80 2.40
CA LEU A 20 1.01 5.69 2.71
C LEU A 20 1.69 4.72 3.67
N VAL A 21 0.90 4.15 4.58
CA VAL A 21 1.30 3.09 5.49
C VAL A 21 0.33 1.92 5.33
N GLU A 22 0.84 0.78 4.88
CA GLU A 22 0.12 -0.49 4.88
C GLU A 22 0.24 -1.11 6.27
N ILE A 23 -0.90 -1.32 6.91
CA ILE A 23 -1.03 -1.99 8.21
C ILE A 23 -1.52 -3.41 7.95
N ASN A 24 -0.81 -4.43 8.44
CA ASN A 24 -1.25 -5.82 8.37
C ASN A 24 -2.39 -6.07 9.40
N PRO A 25 -3.64 -6.34 8.97
CA PRO A 25 -4.73 -6.65 9.89
C PRO A 25 -4.71 -8.10 10.41
N ALA A 26 -3.83 -8.97 9.90
CA ALA A 26 -3.89 -10.42 10.08
C ALA A 26 -3.13 -10.98 11.31
N VAL A 27 -2.96 -10.19 12.37
CA VAL A 27 -2.58 -10.75 13.69
C VAL A 27 -3.64 -10.35 14.71
N ARG A 28 -4.83 -10.92 14.58
CA ARG A 28 -5.69 -11.17 15.72
C ARG A 28 -5.48 -12.63 16.10
N PRO A 29 -4.90 -12.97 17.27
CA PRO A 29 -4.91 -14.36 17.71
C PRO A 29 -6.37 -14.80 17.79
N ASP A 30 -6.67 -15.98 17.25
CA ASP A 30 -7.98 -16.59 17.44
C ASP A 30 -8.21 -16.75 18.96
N PRO A 31 -9.26 -16.16 19.55
CA PRO A 31 -9.49 -16.20 20.99
C PRO A 31 -9.74 -17.62 21.52
N THR A 32 -9.87 -18.62 20.66
CA THR A 32 -10.21 -20.00 21.05
C THR A 32 -9.03 -20.94 21.27
N ILE A 33 -7.77 -20.56 20.98
CA ILE A 33 -6.63 -21.47 21.16
C ILE A 33 -6.06 -21.35 22.58
N THR A 34 -6.14 -22.44 23.33
CA THR A 34 -5.50 -22.54 24.65
C THR A 34 -3.99 -22.72 24.49
N TRP A 35 -3.21 -22.06 25.36
CA TRP A 35 -1.74 -22.01 25.33
C TRP A 35 -1.02 -23.36 25.20
N ARG A 36 -1.68 -24.49 25.50
CA ARG A 36 -1.11 -25.84 25.40
C ARG A 36 -1.04 -26.37 23.97
N GLU A 37 -1.93 -25.93 23.07
CA GLU A 37 -1.99 -26.43 21.69
C GLU A 37 -1.16 -25.58 20.72
N TYR A 38 -0.91 -24.31 21.06
CA TYR A 38 -0.28 -23.32 20.20
C TYR A 38 1.19 -23.64 19.85
N SER A 39 1.96 -24.21 20.78
CA SER A 39 3.41 -24.41 20.58
C SER A 39 3.81 -25.62 19.74
N LEU A 40 2.88 -26.49 19.36
CA LEU A 40 3.23 -27.81 18.79
C LEU A 40 2.92 -27.96 17.29
N ILE A 41 2.19 -27.03 16.65
CA ILE A 41 1.69 -27.23 15.27
C ILE A 41 1.84 -25.99 14.35
N GLU A 42 1.87 -24.76 14.87
CA GLU A 42 1.92 -23.57 14.00
C GLU A 42 3.35 -23.08 13.72
N THR A 43 3.72 -23.02 12.44
CA THR A 43 4.76 -22.09 11.96
C THR A 43 4.34 -20.68 12.35
N ALA A 44 5.19 -19.95 13.08
CA ALA A 44 4.91 -18.62 13.59
C ALA A 44 4.14 -17.77 12.55
N PRO A 45 2.96 -17.23 12.89
CA PRO A 45 2.24 -16.35 11.98
C PRO A 45 3.19 -15.22 11.58
N GLY A 46 3.35 -15.02 10.26
CA GLY A 46 4.35 -14.09 9.72
C GLY A 46 4.38 -12.78 10.49
N GLU A 47 5.57 -12.33 10.86
CA GLU A 47 5.75 -11.19 11.76
C GLU A 47 4.88 -9.99 11.35
N LYS A 48 4.40 -9.24 12.36
CA LYS A 48 3.71 -7.97 12.13
C LYS A 48 4.60 -7.09 11.25
N TYR A 49 4.17 -6.83 10.03
CA TYR A 49 4.87 -5.92 9.14
C TYR A 49 4.09 -4.61 8.98
N ARG A 50 4.84 -3.52 8.97
CA ARG A 50 4.38 -2.20 8.57
C ARG A 50 5.19 -1.84 7.33
N ARG A 51 4.51 -1.60 6.21
CA ARG A 51 5.16 -1.12 4.99
C ARG A 51 4.81 0.33 4.78
N GLU A 52 5.83 1.14 4.54
CA GLU A 52 5.67 2.56 4.26
C GLU A 52 5.99 2.81 2.79
N MET A 53 5.35 3.83 2.23
CA MET A 53 5.62 4.29 0.87
C MET A 53 5.79 5.80 0.90
N THR A 54 6.93 6.28 0.40
CA THR A 54 7.20 7.71 0.28
C THR A 54 6.38 8.36 -0.83
N TRP A 55 6.25 9.70 -0.80
CA TRP A 55 5.58 10.44 -1.87
C TRP A 55 6.21 10.21 -3.24
N LYS A 56 7.53 10.09 -3.32
CA LYS A 56 8.22 9.83 -4.59
C LYS A 56 7.94 8.42 -5.12
N GLU A 57 7.92 7.42 -4.26
CA GLU A 57 7.58 6.05 -4.66
C GLU A 57 6.13 5.94 -5.13
N PHE A 58 5.21 6.63 -4.46
CA PHE A 58 3.82 6.71 -4.87
C PHE A 58 3.69 7.31 -6.27
N ASP A 59 4.33 8.45 -6.53
CA ASP A 59 4.29 9.12 -7.84
C ASP A 59 4.83 8.23 -8.96
N ILE A 60 5.98 7.58 -8.75
CA ILE A 60 6.56 6.64 -9.72
C ILE A 60 5.60 5.49 -10.02
N LYS A 61 4.98 4.90 -8.99
CA LYS A 61 4.04 3.78 -9.15
C LYS A 61 2.75 4.21 -9.84
N ALA A 62 2.20 5.36 -9.47
CA ALA A 62 1.01 5.94 -10.08
C ALA A 62 1.23 6.25 -11.57
N ASN A 63 2.36 6.89 -11.92
CA ASN A 63 2.73 7.17 -13.31
C ASN A 63 2.95 5.90 -14.13
N ARG A 64 3.57 4.86 -13.54
CA ARG A 64 3.70 3.55 -14.20
C ARG A 64 2.32 2.93 -14.48
N PHE A 65 1.41 2.99 -13.52
CA PHE A 65 0.05 2.46 -13.69
C PHE A 65 -0.74 3.26 -14.73
N ALA A 66 -0.62 4.59 -14.74
CA ALA A 66 -1.23 5.44 -15.77
C ALA A 66 -0.75 5.06 -17.18
N ASN A 67 0.56 4.86 -17.36
CA ASN A 67 1.11 4.40 -18.64
C ASN A 67 0.57 3.02 -19.05
N LEU A 68 0.42 2.09 -18.10
CA LEU A 68 -0.23 0.81 -18.36
C LEU A 68 -1.67 1.01 -18.87
N LEU A 69 -2.48 1.84 -18.21
CA LEU A 69 -3.86 2.12 -18.66
C LEU A 69 -3.89 2.73 -20.07
N LEU A 70 -2.98 3.66 -20.36
CA LEU A 70 -2.84 4.23 -21.70
C LEU A 70 -2.52 3.16 -22.75
N THR A 71 -1.62 2.21 -22.45
CA THR A 71 -1.33 1.10 -23.37
C THR A 71 -2.51 0.16 -23.60
N ARG A 72 -3.50 0.15 -22.70
CA ARG A 72 -4.75 -0.60 -22.84
C ARG A 72 -5.85 0.19 -23.54
N GLY A 73 -5.54 1.39 -24.02
CA GLY A 73 -6.46 2.24 -24.78
C GLY A 73 -7.43 3.04 -23.93
N ILE A 74 -7.26 3.09 -22.61
CA ILE A 74 -8.08 3.88 -21.69
C ILE A 74 -7.75 5.36 -21.87
N LYS A 75 -8.78 6.20 -21.98
CA LYS A 75 -8.69 7.63 -22.25
C LYS A 75 -9.35 8.45 -21.15
N LYS A 76 -9.09 9.75 -21.18
CA LYS A 76 -9.74 10.72 -20.29
C LYS A 76 -11.26 10.65 -20.48
N GLY A 77 -11.98 10.43 -19.38
CA GLY A 77 -13.44 10.31 -19.36
C GLY A 77 -13.94 8.87 -19.26
N ASP A 78 -13.07 7.88 -19.49
CA ASP A 78 -13.40 6.49 -19.28
C ASP A 78 -13.49 6.17 -17.78
N LYS A 79 -14.38 5.23 -17.44
CA LYS A 79 -14.51 4.72 -16.07
C LYS A 79 -13.60 3.50 -15.91
N VAL A 80 -12.85 3.47 -14.81
CA VAL A 80 -11.86 2.43 -14.46
C VAL A 80 -12.15 1.91 -13.06
#